data_AF-A0A1D2YU31-F1
#
_entry.id   AF-A0A1D2YU31-F1
#
_cell.length_a   1.000
_cell.length_b   1.000
_cell.length_c   1.000
_cell.angle_alpha   90.00
_cell.angle_beta   90.00
_cell.angle_gamma   90.00
#
_symmetry.space_group_name_H-M   'P 1'
#
loop_
_entity.id
_entity.type
_entity.pdbx_description
1 polymer ?
#
loop_
_entity_poly.entity_id
_entity_poly.type
_entity_poly.pdbx_seq_one_letter_code
_entity_poly.pdbx_strand_id
1 'polypeptide(L)'
;MLWIIYILNYILLMYVIRKIPKEKEKNFWLKVTFLYLVSIITLNINILPIPIGLIIAFSVVDKEKTINKSIKKIVLLFGLVYFILTIVVPPIEIKDILTYNELHKEISRFEDVHSIHIYDDTAPIQKEIRKYYDSDSSLYLQFITWVLNQRGIEIVNKEWLEEAYSRDNLNFYWSSIQIDGLTRHVYIRFKDGSGEYFGIFKKENDGSRYYLKTVIEHSGIEDGIYPTIFP
;
A
#
# COMPACT_ATOMS: atom_id res chain seq x y z
N MET A 1 -10.86 0.50 -5.77
CA MET A 1 -11.14 1.94 -5.63
C MET A 1 -11.71 2.61 -6.89
N LEU A 2 -11.32 2.22 -8.12
CA LEU A 2 -11.87 2.78 -9.37
C LEU A 2 -13.41 2.75 -9.43
N TRP A 3 -14.04 1.69 -8.92
CA TRP A 3 -15.50 1.59 -8.78
C TRP A 3 -16.11 2.66 -7.85
N ILE A 4 -15.40 3.05 -6.79
CA ILE A 4 -15.85 4.11 -5.87
C ILE A 4 -15.81 5.46 -6.60
N ILE A 5 -14.70 5.75 -7.29
CA ILE A 5 -14.57 6.97 -8.12
C ILE A 5 -15.65 7.00 -9.19
N TYR A 6 -15.90 5.86 -9.85
CA TYR A 6 -16.95 5.70 -10.85
C TYR A 6 -18.35 5.99 -10.30
N ILE A 7 -18.70 5.38 -9.15
CA ILE A 7 -20.00 5.57 -8.50
C ILE A 7 -20.17 7.01 -8.01
N LEU A 8 -19.14 7.59 -7.38
CA LEU A 8 -19.17 8.97 -6.91
C LEU A 8 -19.33 9.96 -8.08
N ASN A 9 -18.58 9.76 -9.16
CA ASN A 9 -18.68 10.58 -10.36
C ASN A 9 -20.10 10.46 -10.98
N TYR A 10 -20.67 9.26 -11.00
CA TYR A 10 -22.05 9.05 -11.46
C TYR A 10 -23.09 9.72 -10.55
N ILE A 11 -22.94 9.63 -9.22
CA ILE A 11 -23.83 10.31 -8.27
C ILE A 11 -23.76 11.83 -8.48
N LEU A 12 -22.57 12.38 -8.66
CA LEU A 12 -22.36 13.79 -8.93
C LEU A 12 -23.00 14.22 -10.26
N LEU A 13 -22.86 13.41 -11.32
CA LEU A 13 -23.54 13.61 -12.59
C LEU A 13 -25.06 13.68 -12.40
N MET A 14 -25.64 12.71 -11.69
CA MET A 14 -27.08 12.66 -11.41
C MET A 14 -27.55 13.88 -10.61
N TYR A 15 -26.75 14.33 -9.64
CA TYR A 15 -27.00 15.56 -8.89
C TYR A 15 -27.03 16.79 -9.80
N VAL A 16 -26.04 16.95 -10.68
CA VAL A 16 -25.95 18.07 -11.64
C VAL A 16 -27.14 18.06 -12.60
N ILE A 17 -27.44 16.93 -13.23
CA ILE A 17 -28.55 16.82 -14.19
C ILE A 17 -29.90 17.16 -13.54
N ARG A 18 -30.09 16.80 -12.26
CA ARG A 18 -31.34 17.09 -11.54
C ARG A 18 -31.62 18.58 -11.40
N LYS A 19 -30.61 19.44 -11.49
CA LYS A 19 -30.72 20.90 -11.40
C LYS A 19 -30.97 21.59 -12.74
N ILE A 20 -30.82 20.87 -13.85
CA ILE A 20 -30.95 21.44 -15.21
C ILE A 20 -32.39 21.24 -15.70
N PRO A 21 -33.05 22.27 -16.26
CA PRO A 21 -34.35 22.11 -16.89
C PRO A 21 -34.23 21.15 -18.09
N LYS A 22 -35.12 20.18 -18.16
CA LYS A 22 -35.09 19.09 -19.15
C LYS A 22 -36.37 19.05 -19.96
N GLU A 23 -36.22 18.91 -21.26
CA GLU A 23 -37.32 18.66 -22.18
C GLU A 23 -37.84 17.24 -22.00
N LYS A 24 -39.14 17.03 -22.25
CA LYS A 24 -39.78 15.72 -22.13
C LYS A 24 -39.21 14.77 -23.19
N GLU A 25 -38.44 13.79 -22.74
CA GLU A 25 -37.86 12.74 -23.59
C GLU A 25 -38.20 11.36 -23.03
N LYS A 26 -38.69 10.45 -23.88
CA LYS A 26 -38.97 9.06 -23.49
C LYS A 26 -37.66 8.37 -23.06
N ASN A 27 -37.71 7.71 -21.90
CA ASN A 27 -36.60 6.97 -21.31
C ASN A 27 -35.33 7.82 -21.09
N PHE A 28 -35.49 9.11 -20.78
CA PHE A 28 -34.39 10.04 -20.58
C PHE A 28 -33.28 9.51 -19.64
N TRP A 29 -33.65 9.05 -18.44
CA TRP A 29 -32.68 8.57 -17.45
C TRP A 29 -31.93 7.33 -17.94
N LEU A 30 -32.61 6.39 -18.60
CA LEU A 30 -31.98 5.21 -19.17
C LEU A 30 -30.94 5.60 -20.23
N LYS A 31 -31.24 6.59 -21.08
CA LYS A 31 -30.30 7.12 -22.07
C LYS A 31 -29.09 7.80 -21.43
N VAL A 32 -29.31 8.58 -20.36
CA VAL A 32 -28.23 9.19 -19.58
C VAL A 32 -27.31 8.11 -19.00
N THR A 33 -27.87 7.11 -18.33
CA THR A 33 -27.11 5.98 -17.76
C THR A 33 -26.36 5.22 -18.85
N PHE A 34 -27.02 4.91 -19.96
CA PHE A 34 -26.39 4.21 -21.08
C PHE A 34 -25.24 5.00 -21.68
N LEU A 35 -25.42 6.30 -21.89
CA LEU A 35 -24.38 7.17 -22.44
C LEU A 35 -23.16 7.24 -21.50
N TYR A 36 -23.39 7.29 -20.19
CA TYR A 36 -22.32 7.22 -19.18
C TYR A 36 -21.62 5.85 -19.19
N LEU A 37 -22.36 4.74 -19.30
CA LEU A 37 -21.79 3.40 -19.42
C LEU A 37 -20.98 3.20 -20.72
N VAL A 38 -21.40 3.80 -21.83
CA VAL A 38 -20.61 3.76 -23.06
C VAL A 38 -19.31 4.54 -22.88
N SER A 39 -19.31 5.63 -22.11
CA SER A 39 -18.13 6.48 -21.91
C SER A 39 -16.94 5.77 -21.24
N ILE A 40 -17.17 4.67 -20.52
CA ILE A 40 -16.10 3.90 -19.87
C ILE A 40 -15.43 2.87 -20.79
N ILE A 41 -15.94 2.68 -22.00
CA ILE A 41 -15.35 1.72 -22.94
C ILE A 41 -14.02 2.27 -23.48
N THR A 42 -12.93 1.64 -23.08
CA THR A 42 -11.57 1.98 -23.50
C THR A 42 -10.96 0.86 -24.35
N LEU A 43 -10.16 1.23 -25.33
CA LEU A 43 -9.30 0.30 -26.08
C LEU A 43 -7.86 0.54 -25.65
N ASN A 44 -7.20 -0.51 -25.17
CA ASN A 44 -5.80 -0.43 -24.78
C ASN A 44 -4.93 -0.65 -26.02
N ILE A 45 -4.29 0.42 -26.51
CA ILE A 45 -3.28 0.34 -27.56
C ILE A 45 -1.91 0.55 -26.91
N ASN A 46 -1.16 -0.55 -26.75
CA ASN A 46 0.11 -0.56 -26.01
C ASN A 46 -0.06 -0.04 -24.57
N ILE A 47 0.59 1.08 -24.24
CA ILE A 47 0.65 1.66 -22.89
C ILE A 47 -0.47 2.70 -22.67
N LEU A 48 -1.09 3.22 -23.74
CA LEU A 48 -2.07 4.29 -23.65
C LEU A 48 -3.49 3.78 -23.88
N PRO A 49 -4.39 3.83 -22.89
CA PRO A 49 -5.80 3.55 -23.10
C PRO A 49 -6.43 4.68 -23.95
N ILE A 50 -7.24 4.31 -24.94
CA ILE A 50 -7.99 5.25 -25.79
C ILE A 50 -9.48 5.14 -25.43
N PRO A 51 -10.18 6.23 -25.09
CA PRO A 51 -11.57 6.19 -24.67
C PRO A 51 -12.51 6.16 -25.89
N ILE A 52 -12.50 5.06 -26.64
CA ILE A 52 -13.27 4.92 -27.87
C ILE A 52 -14.77 5.11 -27.64
N GLY A 53 -15.30 4.65 -26.51
CA GLY A 53 -16.69 4.85 -26.14
C GLY A 53 -17.06 6.34 -26.07
N LEU A 54 -16.22 7.17 -25.46
CA LEU A 54 -16.42 8.63 -25.45
C LEU A 54 -16.37 9.23 -26.85
N ILE A 55 -15.39 8.83 -27.68
CA ILE A 55 -15.22 9.37 -29.04
C ILE A 55 -16.46 9.07 -29.91
N ILE A 56 -16.94 7.84 -29.86
CA ILE A 56 -18.14 7.41 -30.60
C ILE A 56 -19.37 8.13 -30.07
N ALA A 57 -19.57 8.13 -28.75
CA ALA A 57 -20.75 8.74 -28.13
C ALA A 57 -20.80 10.26 -28.37
N PHE A 58 -19.66 10.94 -28.34
CA PHE A 58 -19.56 12.36 -28.68
C PHE A 58 -19.91 12.62 -30.14
N SER A 59 -19.42 11.78 -31.06
CA SER A 59 -19.74 11.87 -32.49
C SER A 59 -21.23 11.70 -32.76
N VAL A 60 -21.90 10.75 -32.08
CA VAL A 60 -23.34 10.52 -32.22
C VAL A 60 -24.14 11.71 -31.68
N VAL A 61 -23.84 12.15 -30.45
CA VAL A 61 -24.54 13.27 -29.81
C VAL A 61 -24.36 14.58 -30.58
N ASP A 62 -23.21 14.79 -31.24
CA ASP A 62 -22.97 16.03 -31.96
C ASP A 62 -23.64 16.06 -33.35
N LYS A 63 -23.68 14.93 -34.06
CA LYS A 63 -24.32 14.83 -35.38
C LYS A 63 -25.85 14.85 -35.31
N GLU A 64 -26.44 14.25 -34.29
CA GLU A 64 -27.89 14.18 -34.18
C GLU A 64 -28.49 15.44 -33.54
N LYS A 65 -29.65 15.90 -34.07
CA LYS A 65 -30.49 16.89 -33.39
C LYS A 65 -31.26 16.19 -32.26
N THR A 66 -30.55 15.82 -31.20
CA THR A 66 -31.17 15.14 -30.06
C THR A 66 -31.82 16.12 -29.12
N ILE A 67 -33.00 15.78 -28.60
CA ILE A 67 -33.59 16.41 -27.43
C ILE A 67 -32.58 16.35 -26.26
N ASN A 68 -32.52 17.41 -25.44
CA ASN A 68 -31.61 17.53 -24.30
C ASN A 68 -30.11 17.39 -24.67
N LYS A 69 -29.69 17.83 -25.87
CA LYS A 69 -28.30 17.71 -26.36
C LYS A 69 -27.25 18.24 -25.36
N SER A 70 -27.51 19.37 -24.71
CA SER A 70 -26.61 19.95 -23.71
C SER A 70 -26.40 19.02 -22.50
N ILE A 71 -27.45 18.36 -22.02
CA ILE A 71 -27.33 17.40 -20.92
C ILE A 71 -26.51 16.19 -21.34
N LYS A 72 -26.71 15.67 -22.56
CA LYS A 72 -25.93 14.56 -23.11
C LYS A 72 -24.45 14.91 -23.22
N LYS A 73 -24.11 16.16 -23.61
CA LYS A 73 -22.72 16.64 -23.60
C LYS A 73 -22.13 16.69 -22.18
N ILE A 74 -22.90 17.09 -21.17
CA ILE A 74 -22.46 17.06 -19.76
C ILE A 74 -22.17 15.62 -19.31
N VAL A 75 -23.01 14.66 -19.67
CA VAL A 75 -22.77 13.23 -19.37
C VAL A 75 -21.43 12.76 -19.95
N LEU A 76 -21.13 13.11 -21.20
CA LEU A 76 -19.86 12.78 -21.84
C LEU A 76 -18.68 13.50 -21.18
N LEU A 77 -18.86 14.74 -20.73
CA LEU A 77 -17.83 15.46 -19.98
C LEU A 77 -17.51 14.74 -18.65
N PHE A 78 -18.53 14.26 -17.93
CA PHE A 78 -18.31 13.46 -16.72
C PHE A 78 -17.58 12.14 -17.03
N GLY A 79 -17.95 11.47 -18.12
CA GLY A 79 -17.22 10.30 -18.61
C GLY A 79 -15.75 10.61 -18.91
N LEU A 80 -15.45 11.76 -19.52
CA LEU A 80 -14.09 12.21 -19.80
C LEU A 80 -13.31 12.49 -18.51
N VAL A 81 -13.93 13.17 -17.54
CA VAL A 81 -13.33 13.41 -16.22
C VAL A 81 -13.00 12.09 -15.55
N TYR A 82 -13.93 11.13 -15.55
CA TYR A 82 -13.68 9.79 -15.01
C TYR A 82 -12.49 9.13 -15.71
N PHE A 83 -12.45 9.14 -17.04
CA PHE A 83 -11.34 8.59 -17.81
C PHE A 83 -9.98 9.22 -17.44
N ILE A 84 -9.90 10.54 -17.33
CA ILE A 84 -8.68 11.24 -16.91
C ILE A 84 -8.28 10.80 -15.49
N LEU A 85 -9.23 10.71 -14.56
CA LEU A 85 -8.96 10.24 -13.20
C LEU A 85 -8.41 8.82 -13.19
N THR A 86 -8.86 7.93 -14.09
CA THR A 86 -8.32 6.57 -14.17
C THR A 86 -6.89 6.49 -14.68
N ILE A 87 -6.41 7.51 -15.40
CA ILE A 87 -5.02 7.60 -15.86
C ILE A 87 -4.13 8.21 -14.78
N VAL A 88 -4.62 9.25 -14.09
CA VAL A 88 -3.82 10.04 -13.15
C VAL A 88 -3.76 9.41 -11.76
N VAL A 89 -4.85 8.77 -11.32
CA VAL A 89 -4.94 8.17 -9.98
C VAL A 89 -4.48 6.72 -10.06
N PRO A 90 -3.36 6.35 -9.41
CA PRO A 90 -2.91 4.97 -9.41
C PRO A 90 -3.96 4.07 -8.73
N PRO A 91 -4.11 2.81 -9.18
CA PRO A 91 -4.99 1.88 -8.53
C PRO A 91 -4.45 1.55 -7.13
N ILE A 92 -5.05 2.12 -6.09
CA ILE A 92 -4.81 1.71 -4.69
C ILE A 92 -5.76 0.55 -4.38
N GLU A 93 -5.20 -0.56 -3.92
CA GLU A 93 -5.98 -1.70 -3.44
C GLU A 93 -6.51 -1.43 -2.04
N ILE A 94 -7.67 -2.03 -1.70
CA ILE A 94 -8.23 -1.88 -0.34
C ILE A 94 -7.26 -2.45 0.71
N LYS A 95 -6.48 -3.47 0.32
CA LYS A 95 -5.43 -4.06 1.16
C LYS A 95 -4.35 -3.05 1.54
N ASP A 96 -4.03 -2.10 0.66
CA ASP A 96 -3.04 -1.05 0.94
C ASP A 96 -3.54 -0.09 2.01
N ILE A 97 -4.84 0.24 2.00
CA ILE A 97 -5.48 1.10 3.01
C ILE A 97 -5.50 0.42 4.38
N LEU A 98 -5.82 -0.88 4.42
CA LEU A 98 -5.79 -1.65 5.67
C LEU A 98 -4.36 -1.75 6.23
N THR A 99 -3.40 -2.03 5.35
CA THR A 99 -1.97 -2.08 5.71
C THR A 99 -1.48 -0.72 6.21
N TYR A 100 -1.94 0.38 5.64
CA TYR A 100 -1.62 1.73 6.10
C TYR A 100 -2.12 1.99 7.52
N ASN A 101 -3.34 1.60 7.86
CA ASN A 101 -3.87 1.79 9.21
C ASN A 101 -3.13 0.94 10.25
N GLU A 102 -2.82 -0.31 9.91
CA GLU A 102 -1.99 -1.18 10.77
C GLU A 102 -0.60 -0.56 10.99
N LEU A 103 0.04 -0.13 9.91
CA LEU A 103 1.36 0.49 9.96
C LEU A 103 1.34 1.79 10.77
N HIS A 104 0.32 2.64 10.58
CA HIS A 104 0.20 3.90 11.31
C HIS A 104 0.06 3.68 12.81
N LYS A 105 -0.70 2.66 13.23
CA LYS A 105 -0.83 2.25 14.64
C LYS A 105 0.50 1.78 15.23
N GLU A 106 1.34 1.10 14.45
CA GLU A 106 2.66 0.69 14.91
C GLU A 106 3.64 1.88 14.96
N ILE A 107 3.62 2.76 13.96
CA ILE A 107 4.45 3.97 13.90
C ILE A 107 4.15 4.90 15.08
N SER A 108 2.88 5.06 15.46
CA SER A 108 2.46 5.94 16.56
C SER A 108 2.86 5.43 17.96
N ARG A 109 3.77 4.44 18.03
CA ARG A 109 4.37 3.97 19.28
C ARG A 109 5.78 4.53 19.47
N PHE A 110 6.31 5.22 18.46
CA PHE A 110 7.68 5.69 18.41
C PHE A 110 7.70 7.23 18.31
N GLU A 111 8.52 7.89 19.11
CA GLU A 111 8.57 9.36 19.17
C GLU A 111 9.20 9.96 17.91
N ASP A 112 10.29 9.35 17.44
CA ASP A 112 11.13 9.86 16.37
C ASP A 112 11.44 8.72 15.39
N VAL A 113 10.61 8.57 14.37
CA VAL A 113 10.82 7.58 13.31
C VAL A 113 11.72 8.14 12.22
N HIS A 114 12.91 7.54 12.07
CA HIS A 114 13.89 7.92 11.07
C HIS A 114 13.59 7.31 9.70
N SER A 115 13.24 6.02 9.68
CA SER A 115 13.02 5.29 8.44
C SER A 115 12.01 4.16 8.62
N ILE A 116 11.27 3.88 7.54
CA ILE A 116 10.30 2.77 7.47
C ILE A 116 10.57 1.99 6.19
N HIS A 117 10.81 0.70 6.34
CA HIS A 117 10.98 -0.22 5.23
C HIS A 117 9.84 -1.22 5.21
N ILE A 118 9.19 -1.39 4.06
CA ILE A 118 8.09 -2.34 3.88
C ILE A 118 8.51 -3.31 2.78
N TYR A 119 8.37 -4.60 3.07
CA TYR A 119 8.74 -5.68 2.17
C TYR A 119 7.59 -6.64 1.96
N ASP A 120 7.62 -7.32 0.82
CA ASP A 120 6.79 -8.49 0.58
C ASP A 120 7.59 -9.77 0.87
N ASP A 121 6.88 -10.88 0.96
CA ASP A 121 7.43 -12.22 1.22
C ASP A 121 8.36 -12.70 0.10
N THR A 122 8.21 -12.14 -1.10
CA THR A 122 9.04 -12.41 -2.29
C THR A 122 10.23 -11.45 -2.43
N ALA A 123 10.35 -10.45 -1.57
CA ALA A 123 11.42 -9.45 -1.70
C ALA A 123 12.81 -10.09 -1.59
N PRO A 124 13.82 -9.65 -2.39
CA PRO A 124 15.17 -10.23 -2.35
C PRO A 124 15.81 -10.24 -0.95
N ILE A 125 15.45 -9.24 -0.13
CA ILE A 125 15.91 -9.12 1.26
C ILE A 125 15.57 -10.35 2.10
N GLN A 126 14.47 -11.06 1.81
CA GLN A 126 14.07 -12.25 2.57
C GLN A 126 15.10 -13.37 2.42
N LYS A 127 15.71 -13.50 1.23
CA LYS A 127 16.78 -14.47 0.98
C LYS A 127 18.09 -14.03 1.66
N GLU A 128 18.35 -12.73 1.67
CA GLU A 128 19.55 -12.14 2.27
C GLU A 128 19.58 -12.34 3.79
N ILE A 129 18.49 -12.01 4.48
CA ILE A 129 18.41 -12.14 5.95
C ILE A 129 18.41 -13.60 6.41
N ARG A 130 18.03 -14.53 5.53
CA ARG A 130 18.03 -15.99 5.79
C ARG A 130 19.35 -16.67 5.43
N LYS A 131 20.31 -15.95 4.85
CA LYS A 131 21.60 -16.50 4.39
C LYS A 131 22.31 -17.30 5.47
N TYR A 132 22.27 -16.84 6.73
CA TYR A 132 22.92 -17.48 7.87
C TYR A 132 21.95 -18.29 8.74
N TYR A 133 20.66 -17.90 8.78
CA TYR A 133 19.60 -18.56 9.56
C TYR A 133 18.29 -18.67 8.78
N ASP A 134 18.01 -19.86 8.25
CA ASP A 134 16.75 -20.20 7.60
C ASP A 134 15.80 -20.97 8.54
N SER A 135 15.59 -20.44 9.75
CA SER A 135 14.66 -21.02 10.75
C SER A 135 13.77 -19.95 11.37
N ASP A 136 12.47 -20.24 11.48
CA ASP A 136 11.46 -19.44 12.16
C ASP A 136 11.74 -19.28 13.68
N SER A 137 12.59 -20.13 14.25
CA SER A 137 13.01 -20.02 15.66
C SER A 137 13.98 -18.87 15.92
N SER A 138 14.62 -18.35 14.86
CA SER A 138 15.77 -17.46 14.95
C SER A 138 15.52 -16.13 14.23
N LEU A 139 14.29 -15.61 14.31
CA LEU A 139 13.93 -14.35 13.63
C LEU A 139 14.77 -13.15 14.08
N TYR A 140 15.24 -13.14 15.34
CA TYR A 140 16.13 -12.08 15.79
C TYR A 140 17.49 -12.11 15.07
N LEU A 141 18.02 -13.30 14.74
CA LEU A 141 19.26 -13.44 13.96
C LEU A 141 19.06 -13.02 12.51
N GLN A 142 17.88 -13.29 11.94
CA GLN A 142 17.51 -12.75 10.63
C GLN A 142 17.40 -11.22 10.68
N PHE A 143 16.81 -10.67 11.75
CA PHE A 143 16.62 -9.23 11.88
C PHE A 143 17.94 -8.49 12.11
N ILE A 144 18.83 -8.99 12.99
CA ILE A 144 20.16 -8.39 13.16
C ILE A 144 20.99 -8.50 11.87
N THR A 145 20.82 -9.55 11.06
CA THR A 145 21.42 -9.62 9.72
C THR A 145 21.02 -8.42 8.87
N TRP A 146 19.72 -8.09 8.84
CA TRP A 146 19.22 -6.90 8.15
C TRP A 146 19.87 -5.63 8.68
N VAL A 147 19.86 -5.44 10.00
CA VAL A 147 20.39 -4.24 10.67
C VAL A 147 21.88 -4.05 10.39
N LEU A 148 22.69 -5.11 10.49
CA LEU A 148 24.12 -5.04 10.22
C LEU A 148 24.40 -4.71 8.75
N ASN A 149 23.64 -5.29 7.81
CA ASN A 149 23.78 -4.99 6.40
C ASN A 149 23.45 -3.54 6.08
N GLN A 150 22.38 -2.97 6.67
CA GLN A 150 22.07 -1.54 6.52
C GLN A 150 23.17 -0.64 7.07
N ARG A 151 23.83 -1.06 8.15
CA ARG A 151 24.97 -0.35 8.74
C ARG A 151 26.29 -0.59 8.00
N GLY A 152 26.29 -1.37 6.91
CA GLY A 152 27.49 -1.69 6.14
C GLY A 152 28.50 -2.57 6.90
N ILE A 153 28.04 -3.31 7.91
CA ILE A 153 28.88 -4.19 8.72
C ILE A 153 28.86 -5.58 8.09
N GLU A 154 30.02 -6.07 7.68
CA GLU A 154 30.16 -7.38 7.03
C GLU A 154 29.98 -8.53 8.03
N ILE A 155 29.07 -9.45 7.69
CA ILE A 155 28.81 -10.68 8.48
C ILE A 155 29.71 -11.80 7.95
N VAL A 156 30.71 -12.17 8.75
CA VAL A 156 31.74 -13.15 8.38
C VAL A 156 31.14 -14.54 8.17
N ASN A 157 30.44 -15.05 9.18
CA ASN A 157 29.84 -16.37 9.18
C ASN A 157 28.71 -16.46 10.23
N LYS A 158 28.16 -17.66 10.36
CA LYS A 158 27.04 -17.96 11.26
C LYS A 158 27.42 -17.77 12.73
N GLU A 159 28.55 -18.35 13.14
CA GLU A 159 29.05 -18.30 14.53
C GLU A 159 29.36 -16.86 14.95
N TRP A 160 29.96 -16.07 14.05
CA TRP A 160 30.23 -14.65 14.27
C TRP A 160 28.95 -13.87 14.55
N LEU A 161 27.84 -14.21 13.86
CA LEU A 161 26.55 -13.56 14.04
C LEU A 161 25.91 -13.92 15.39
N GLU A 162 26.03 -15.17 15.85
CA GLU A 162 25.55 -15.58 17.19
C GLU A 162 26.28 -14.82 18.29
N GLU A 163 27.57 -14.56 18.11
CA GLU A 163 28.38 -13.83 19.10
C GLU A 163 28.30 -12.31 18.92
N ALA A 164 27.57 -11.80 17.93
CA ALA A 164 27.56 -10.37 17.62
C ALA A 164 27.06 -9.50 18.79
N TYR A 165 26.13 -10.01 19.61
CA TYR A 165 25.57 -9.29 20.75
C TYR A 165 26.59 -9.04 21.88
N SER A 166 27.60 -9.90 22.02
CA SER A 166 28.59 -9.86 23.10
C SER A 166 29.91 -9.22 22.68
N ARG A 167 30.07 -8.86 21.39
CA ARG A 167 31.26 -8.19 20.88
C ARG A 167 31.25 -6.72 21.30
N ASP A 168 32.40 -6.24 21.78
CA ASP A 168 32.58 -4.89 22.34
C ASP A 168 32.03 -3.78 21.43
N ASN A 169 32.15 -3.96 20.11
CA ASN A 169 31.86 -2.94 19.10
C ASN A 169 30.41 -2.98 18.57
N LEU A 170 29.62 -4.00 18.93
CA LEU A 170 28.26 -4.22 18.41
C LEU A 170 27.21 -4.38 19.49
N ASN A 171 27.60 -4.76 20.71
CA ASN A 171 26.83 -4.68 21.95
C ASN A 171 25.41 -4.12 21.79
N PHE A 172 24.44 -5.02 21.61
CA PHE A 172 23.04 -4.66 21.43
C PHE A 172 22.17 -5.52 22.34
N TYR A 173 21.01 -4.97 22.68
CA TYR A 173 19.92 -5.67 23.32
C TYR A 173 18.91 -6.08 22.27
N TRP A 174 18.22 -7.19 22.49
CA TRP A 174 17.13 -7.60 21.60
C TRP A 174 15.95 -8.16 22.36
N SER A 175 14.77 -8.12 21.76
CA SER A 175 13.60 -8.85 22.24
C SER A 175 12.84 -9.44 21.08
N SER A 176 12.11 -10.52 21.33
CA SER A 176 11.23 -11.14 20.35
C SER A 176 9.91 -11.51 21.04
N ILE A 177 8.83 -10.86 20.64
CA ILE A 177 7.50 -11.04 21.22
C ILE A 177 6.58 -11.61 20.16
N GLN A 178 5.99 -12.75 20.45
CA GLN A 178 4.91 -13.29 19.63
C GLN A 178 3.60 -12.58 19.97
N ILE A 179 2.98 -11.95 18.98
CA ILE A 179 1.71 -11.22 19.15
C ILE A 179 0.54 -12.18 18.95
N ASP A 180 0.62 -13.01 17.92
CA ASP A 180 -0.35 -14.06 17.60
C ASP A 180 0.33 -15.22 16.85
N GLY A 181 -0.45 -16.15 16.29
CA GLY A 181 0.09 -17.30 15.52
C GLY A 181 0.82 -16.91 14.23
N LEU A 182 0.55 -15.71 13.70
CA LEU A 182 1.01 -15.24 12.40
C LEU A 182 1.98 -14.05 12.49
N THR A 183 2.08 -13.38 13.63
CA THR A 183 2.82 -12.13 13.78
C THR A 183 3.80 -12.21 14.95
N ARG A 184 5.04 -11.83 14.69
CA ARG A 184 6.11 -11.73 15.69
C ARG A 184 6.84 -10.40 15.55
N HIS A 185 6.97 -9.70 16.66
CA HIS A 185 7.72 -8.47 16.77
C HIS A 185 9.13 -8.76 17.26
N VAL A 186 10.12 -8.16 16.64
CA VAL A 186 11.52 -8.24 17.06
C VAL A 186 12.03 -6.83 17.24
N TYR A 187 12.70 -6.58 18.37
CA TYR A 187 13.26 -5.27 18.68
C TYR A 187 14.76 -5.42 18.90
N ILE A 188 15.55 -4.47 18.40
CA ILE A 188 17.01 -4.40 18.58
C ILE A 188 17.38 -2.98 18.97
N ARG A 189 18.22 -2.83 20.00
CA ARG A 189 18.75 -1.56 20.46
C ARG A 189 20.23 -1.66 20.75
N PHE A 190 21.04 -0.80 20.12
CA PHE A 190 22.48 -0.77 20.42
C PHE A 190 22.78 -0.04 21.74
N LYS A 191 23.72 -0.58 22.53
CA LYS A 191 24.09 -0.02 23.84
C LYS A 191 24.74 1.37 23.75
N ASP A 192 25.37 1.67 22.62
CA ASP A 192 26.01 2.95 22.33
C ASP A 192 25.00 4.03 21.89
N GLY A 193 23.70 3.70 21.80
CA GLY A 193 22.66 4.61 21.31
C GLY A 193 22.72 4.88 19.81
N SER A 194 23.53 4.14 19.05
CA SER A 194 23.71 4.35 17.61
C SER A 194 22.51 3.92 16.75
N GLY A 195 21.46 3.36 17.35
CA GLY A 195 20.20 3.10 16.68
C GLY A 195 19.28 2.12 17.42
N GLU A 196 17.99 2.28 17.20
CA GLU A 196 16.94 1.38 17.64
C GLU A 196 16.10 0.95 16.45
N TYR A 197 15.78 -0.34 16.39
CA TYR A 197 15.14 -0.98 15.25
C TYR A 197 14.01 -1.88 15.73
N PHE A 198 12.88 -1.75 15.07
CA PHE A 198 11.70 -2.58 15.30
C PHE A 198 11.30 -3.30 14.02
N GLY A 199 11.31 -4.62 14.06
CA GLY A 199 10.98 -5.51 12.95
C GLY A 199 9.66 -6.24 13.19
N ILE A 200 8.78 -6.21 12.19
CA ILE A 200 7.54 -6.98 12.18
C ILE A 200 7.70 -8.15 11.23
N PHE A 201 7.65 -9.37 11.75
CA PHE A 201 7.61 -10.60 10.97
C PHE A 201 6.17 -11.11 10.87
N LYS A 202 5.74 -11.46 9.65
CA LYS A 202 4.40 -12.01 9.38
C LYS A 202 4.47 -13.38 8.70
N LYS A 203 3.42 -14.17 8.88
CA LYS A 203 3.06 -15.37 8.12
C LYS A 203 1.77 -15.10 7.35
N GLU A 204 1.64 -15.70 6.17
CA GLU A 204 0.36 -15.69 5.44
C GLU A 204 -0.68 -16.62 6.07
N ASN A 205 -0.21 -17.74 6.62
CA ASN A 205 -0.99 -18.76 7.30
C ASN A 205 -0.09 -19.61 8.21
N ASP A 206 -0.67 -20.46 9.06
CA ASP A 206 0.08 -21.28 10.03
C ASP A 206 1.12 -22.22 9.41
N GLY A 207 0.94 -22.59 8.14
CA GLY A 207 1.88 -23.44 7.38
C GLY A 207 2.98 -22.67 6.65
N SER A 208 2.88 -21.34 6.57
CA SER A 208 3.85 -20.49 5.88
C SER A 208 5.01 -20.10 6.82
N ARG A 209 6.16 -19.76 6.22
CA ARG A 209 7.34 -19.26 6.95
C ARG A 209 7.17 -17.79 7.31
N TYR A 210 7.78 -17.35 8.40
CA TYR A 210 7.84 -15.93 8.72
C TYR A 210 8.68 -15.19 7.67
N TYR A 211 8.22 -14.02 7.24
CA TYR A 211 8.98 -13.07 6.45
C TYR A 211 9.00 -11.70 7.13
N LEU A 212 10.06 -10.93 6.91
CA LEU A 212 10.18 -9.58 7.45
C LEU A 212 9.26 -8.65 6.66
N LYS A 213 8.15 -8.19 7.26
CA LYS A 213 7.17 -7.32 6.59
C LYS A 213 7.55 -5.86 6.70
N THR A 214 7.92 -5.42 7.89
CA THR A 214 8.18 -4.01 8.18
C THR A 214 9.41 -3.87 9.05
N VAL A 215 10.22 -2.86 8.78
CA VAL A 215 11.25 -2.37 9.70
C VAL A 215 11.03 -0.90 9.97
N ILE A 216 11.12 -0.50 11.24
CA ILE A 216 11.03 0.88 11.70
C ILE A 216 12.32 1.19 12.44
N GLU A 217 13.06 2.19 11.98
CA GLU A 217 14.19 2.76 12.68
C GLU A 217 13.74 3.99 13.46
N HIS A 218 14.12 4.08 14.73
CA HIS A 218 13.68 5.15 15.60
C HIS A 218 14.70 5.48 16.70
N SER A 219 14.46 6.55 17.46
CA SER A 219 15.28 6.94 18.63
C SER A 219 14.52 6.97 19.97
N GLY A 220 13.25 6.57 20.01
CA GLY A 220 12.49 6.46 21.26
C GLY A 220 11.16 5.75 21.10
N ILE A 221 10.57 5.34 22.23
CA ILE A 221 9.21 4.75 22.33
C ILE A 221 8.35 5.73 23.12
N GLU A 222 7.22 6.13 22.56
CA GLU A 222 6.36 7.21 23.07
C GLU A 222 5.81 6.93 24.47
N ASP A 223 5.46 5.67 24.76
CA ASP A 223 4.99 5.27 26.09
C ASP A 223 6.13 5.04 27.10
N GLY A 224 7.40 5.11 26.69
CA GLY A 224 8.57 4.78 27.51
C GLY A 224 8.68 3.31 27.94
N ILE A 225 7.71 2.46 27.57
CA ILE A 225 7.67 1.04 27.88
C ILE A 225 8.38 0.27 26.76
N TYR A 226 9.66 -0.03 27.01
CA TYR A 226 10.41 -0.91 26.14
C TYR A 226 9.94 -2.37 26.30
N PRO A 227 9.86 -3.15 25.22
CA PRO A 227 9.67 -4.59 25.34
C PRO A 227 10.80 -5.22 26.15
N THR A 228 10.51 -6.29 26.89
CA THR A 228 11.51 -6.97 27.74
C THR A 228 12.73 -7.38 26.91
N ILE A 229 13.85 -6.69 27.14
CA ILE A 229 15.09 -6.89 26.40
C ILE A 229 15.96 -7.98 27.03
N PHE A 230 16.55 -8.82 26.19
CA PHE A 230 17.57 -9.79 26.53
C PHE A 230 18.94 -9.23 26.12
N PRO A 231 19.99 -9.47 26.94
CA PRO A 231 21.36 -9.12 26.61
C PRO A 231 21.93 -9.96 25.47
#